data_AF-A0A7X5SB68-F1
#
_entry.id   AF-A0A7X5SB68-F1
#
_cell.length_a   1.000
_cell.length_b   1.000
_cell.length_c   1.000
_cell.angle_alpha   90.00
_cell.angle_beta   90.00
_cell.angle_gamma   90.00
#
_symmetry.space_group_name_H-M   'P 1'
#
loop_
_entity.id
_entity.type
_entity.pdbx_description
1 polymer ?
#
loop_
_entity_poly.entity_id
_entity_poly.type
_entity_poly.pdbx_seq_one_letter_code
_entity_poly.pdbx_strand_id
1 'polypeptide(L)'
;LRFTPNQRHRVWEKNCVALGLASGFLEPLESTNIHLIQRGIIRLMQTFPQVINDVDIAEYNRQAAAEITHIRDFVILHYHATDRRDTPFWRDCAAMDIPDTLRHRVELFRQSGRVFHQANELFAENSWVQVMLGQGITPKQHHPVADLMGDAEL
;
A
#
# COMPACT_ATOMS: atom_id res chain seq x y z
N LEU A 1 -16.32 11.77 -14.66
CA LEU A 1 -16.16 10.36 -14.21
C LEU A 1 -16.69 10.26 -12.78
N ARG A 2 -17.30 9.13 -12.37
CA ARG A 2 -17.67 8.86 -10.98
C ARG A 2 -17.01 7.55 -10.55
N PHE A 3 -16.50 7.47 -9.33
CA PHE A 3 -15.88 6.27 -8.80
C PHE A 3 -16.08 6.17 -7.28
N THR A 4 -15.89 4.96 -6.76
CA THR A 4 -15.88 4.67 -5.32
C THR A 4 -14.66 3.80 -5.04
N PRO A 5 -13.80 4.16 -4.08
CA PRO A 5 -12.72 3.28 -3.64
C PRO A 5 -13.30 1.96 -3.14
N ASN A 6 -12.92 0.84 -3.76
CA ASN A 6 -13.46 -0.47 -3.40
C ASN A 6 -12.54 -1.61 -3.84
N GLN A 7 -12.80 -2.79 -3.28
CA GLN A 7 -12.22 -4.05 -3.71
C GLN A 7 -13.31 -5.12 -3.67
N ARG A 8 -13.35 -5.99 -4.68
CA ARG A 8 -14.19 -7.18 -4.67
C ARG A 8 -13.70 -8.14 -3.58
N HIS A 9 -14.63 -8.69 -2.78
CA HIS A 9 -14.29 -9.65 -1.72
C HIS A 9 -13.49 -10.86 -2.23
N ARG A 10 -13.83 -11.38 -3.41
CA ARG A 10 -13.07 -12.40 -4.14
C ARG A 10 -12.95 -11.97 -5.59
N VAL A 11 -11.73 -11.91 -6.08
CA VAL A 11 -11.41 -11.54 -7.47
C VAL A 11 -11.43 -12.75 -8.39
N TRP A 12 -11.29 -13.97 -7.86
CA TRP A 12 -11.56 -15.21 -8.56
C TRP A 12 -12.73 -15.94 -7.88
N GLU A 13 -13.81 -16.14 -8.62
CA GLU A 13 -15.00 -16.88 -8.21
C GLU A 13 -15.32 -17.99 -9.22
N LYS A 14 -15.25 -19.25 -8.81
CA LYS A 14 -15.51 -20.41 -9.68
C LYS A 14 -14.62 -20.36 -10.95
N ASN A 15 -15.20 -20.17 -12.13
CA ASN A 15 -14.52 -20.06 -13.41
C ASN A 15 -14.37 -18.62 -13.92
N CYS A 16 -14.58 -17.63 -13.05
CA CYS A 16 -14.51 -16.21 -13.40
C CYS A 16 -13.39 -15.52 -12.62
N VAL A 17 -12.53 -14.79 -13.34
CA VAL A 17 -11.49 -13.92 -12.77
C VAL A 17 -11.80 -12.48 -13.16
N ALA A 18 -12.01 -11.62 -12.17
CA ALA A 18 -12.21 -10.19 -12.35
C ALA A 18 -10.86 -9.47 -12.46
N LEU A 19 -10.74 -8.55 -13.43
CA LEU A 19 -9.57 -7.72 -13.65
C LEU A 19 -9.97 -6.25 -13.78
N GLY A 20 -9.05 -5.35 -13.43
CA GLY A 20 -9.26 -3.90 -13.49
C GLY A 20 -10.45 -3.43 -12.66
N LEU A 21 -11.29 -2.55 -13.21
CA LEU A 21 -12.43 -1.97 -12.49
C LEU A 21 -13.43 -3.01 -11.95
N ALA A 22 -13.46 -4.23 -12.52
CA ALA A 22 -14.32 -5.30 -12.04
C ALA A 22 -13.84 -5.91 -10.71
N SER A 23 -12.52 -5.90 -10.47
CA SER A 23 -11.88 -6.44 -9.26
C SER A 23 -11.73 -5.40 -8.15
N GLY A 24 -11.66 -4.11 -8.48
CA GLY A 24 -11.60 -3.01 -7.52
C GLY A 24 -11.18 -1.70 -8.16
N PHE A 25 -11.19 -0.63 -7.36
CA PHE A 25 -10.70 0.67 -7.78
C PHE A 25 -10.09 1.43 -6.61
N LEU A 26 -8.93 2.03 -6.86
CA LEU A 26 -8.31 3.07 -6.05
C LEU A 26 -8.03 4.27 -6.95
N GLU A 27 -8.10 5.47 -6.39
CA GLU A 27 -7.84 6.69 -7.16
C GLU A 27 -6.40 6.71 -7.74
N PRO A 28 -6.18 7.39 -8.88
CA PRO A 28 -4.91 7.33 -9.61
C PRO A 28 -3.81 8.21 -8.99
N LEU A 29 -3.77 8.36 -7.66
CA LEU A 29 -2.76 9.18 -6.98
C LEU A 29 -1.34 8.65 -7.21
N GLU A 30 -1.20 7.32 -7.27
CA GLU A 30 0.08 6.61 -7.41
C GLU A 30 0.17 5.78 -8.71
N SER A 31 -0.63 6.12 -9.73
CA SER A 31 -0.62 5.45 -11.04
C SER A 31 -0.79 3.90 -10.99
N THR A 32 -1.52 3.37 -10.00
CA THR A 32 -1.55 1.92 -9.71
C THR A 32 -2.54 1.11 -10.55
N ASN A 33 -3.46 1.74 -11.28
CA ASN A 33 -4.57 1.04 -11.93
C ASN A 33 -4.12 0.03 -13.02
N ILE A 34 -3.25 0.45 -13.95
CA ILE A 34 -2.72 -0.44 -15.00
C ILE A 34 -1.83 -1.52 -14.37
N HIS A 35 -1.05 -1.15 -13.35
CA HIS A 35 -0.21 -2.09 -12.62
C HIS A 35 -1.04 -3.23 -12.00
N LEU A 36 -2.17 -2.92 -11.34
CA LEU A 36 -3.07 -3.93 -10.75
C LEU A 36 -3.66 -4.88 -11.80
N ILE A 37 -4.00 -4.38 -12.99
CA ILE A 37 -4.44 -5.22 -14.12
C ILE A 37 -3.32 -6.19 -14.50
N GLN A 38 -2.10 -5.68 -14.69
CA GLN A 38 -0.94 -6.48 -15.04
C GLN A 38 -0.64 -7.54 -13.97
N ARG A 39 -0.71 -7.20 -12.69
CA ARG A 39 -0.50 -8.14 -11.58
C ARG A 39 -1.55 -9.25 -11.55
N GLY A 40 -2.81 -8.92 -11.79
CA GLY A 40 -3.88 -9.91 -11.92
C GLY A 40 -3.62 -10.91 -13.06
N ILE A 41 -3.14 -10.42 -14.21
CA ILE A 41 -2.79 -11.25 -15.37
C ILE A 41 -1.56 -12.14 -15.08
N ILE A 42 -0.47 -11.57 -14.57
CA ILE A 42 0.76 -12.32 -14.25
C ILE A 42 0.47 -13.41 -13.23
N ARG A 43 -0.27 -13.08 -12.16
CA ARG A 43 -0.67 -14.06 -11.15
C ARG A 43 -1.50 -15.17 -11.76
N LEU A 44 -2.44 -14.85 -12.65
CA LEU A 44 -3.28 -15.84 -13.32
C LEU A 44 -2.44 -16.77 -14.21
N MET A 45 -1.42 -16.24 -14.89
CA MET A 45 -0.50 -17.05 -15.67
C MET A 45 0.39 -17.96 -14.81
N GLN A 46 0.80 -17.50 -13.62
CA GLN A 46 1.60 -18.29 -12.67
C GLN A 46 0.82 -19.43 -12.03
N THR A 47 -0.48 -19.24 -11.80
CA THR A 47 -1.40 -20.27 -11.29
C THR A 47 -2.45 -20.65 -12.35
N PHE A 48 -2.02 -20.77 -13.61
CA PHE A 48 -2.97 -21.07 -14.69
C PHE A 48 -3.49 -22.51 -14.54
N PRO A 49 -4.81 -22.72 -14.40
CA PRO A 49 -5.34 -24.02 -14.03
C PRO A 49 -5.38 -24.96 -15.24
N GLN A 50 -4.91 -26.20 -15.08
CA GLN A 50 -5.30 -27.28 -16.02
C GLN A 50 -6.76 -27.68 -15.79
N VAL A 51 -7.13 -27.77 -14.51
CA VAL A 51 -8.50 -27.86 -14.02
C VAL A 51 -8.64 -26.89 -12.85
N ILE A 52 -9.77 -26.19 -12.78
CA ILE A 52 -10.01 -25.23 -11.70
C ILE A 52 -10.20 -26.00 -10.38
N ASN A 53 -9.51 -25.59 -9.34
CA ASN A 53 -9.64 -26.13 -7.99
C ASN A 53 -9.67 -25.01 -6.95
N ASP A 54 -10.25 -25.31 -5.78
CA ASP A 54 -10.48 -24.32 -4.73
C ASP A 54 -9.19 -23.82 -4.07
N VAL A 55 -8.11 -24.61 -4.11
CA VAL A 55 -6.82 -24.25 -3.51
C VAL A 55 -6.16 -23.13 -4.32
N ASP A 56 -6.11 -23.26 -5.64
CA ASP A 56 -5.58 -22.22 -6.52
C ASP A 56 -6.42 -20.93 -6.42
N ILE A 57 -7.75 -21.06 -6.35
CA ILE A 57 -8.66 -19.92 -6.16
C ILE A 57 -8.37 -19.22 -4.82
N ALA A 58 -8.19 -19.98 -3.74
CA ALA A 58 -7.93 -19.42 -2.42
C ALA A 58 -6.60 -18.67 -2.38
N GLU A 59 -5.54 -19.24 -2.95
CA GLU A 59 -4.22 -18.59 -2.98
C GLU A 59 -4.22 -17.33 -3.86
N TYR A 60 -4.86 -17.38 -5.03
CA TYR A 60 -5.00 -16.21 -5.89
C TYR A 60 -5.71 -15.06 -5.18
N ASN A 61 -6.83 -15.35 -4.52
CA ASN A 61 -7.60 -14.36 -3.77
C ASN A 61 -6.83 -13.81 -2.56
N ARG A 62 -6.08 -14.66 -1.84
CA ARG A 62 -5.26 -14.24 -0.70
C ARG A 62 -4.18 -13.25 -1.14
N GLN A 63 -3.45 -13.56 -2.21
CA GLN A 63 -2.41 -12.67 -2.74
C GLN A 63 -3.00 -11.35 -3.27
N ALA A 64 -4.10 -11.43 -4.02
CA ALA A 64 -4.77 -10.24 -4.55
C ALA A 64 -5.25 -9.31 -3.43
N ALA A 65 -5.82 -9.86 -2.36
CA ALA A 65 -6.30 -9.10 -1.22
C ALA A 65 -5.16 -8.43 -0.43
N ALA A 66 -4.04 -9.13 -0.24
CA ALA A 66 -2.87 -8.56 0.44
C ALA A 66 -2.28 -7.37 -0.34
N GLU A 67 -2.13 -7.52 -1.65
CA GLU A 67 -1.52 -6.49 -2.51
C GLU A 67 -2.33 -5.19 -2.55
N ILE A 68 -3.64 -5.28 -2.75
CA ILE A 68 -4.50 -4.10 -2.79
C ILE A 68 -4.68 -3.46 -1.40
N THR A 69 -4.60 -4.25 -0.32
CA THR A 69 -4.60 -3.71 1.06
C THR A 69 -3.35 -2.87 1.30
N HIS A 70 -2.18 -3.34 0.87
CA HIS A 70 -0.94 -2.58 0.93
C HIS A 70 -1.03 -1.27 0.14
N ILE A 71 -1.57 -1.33 -1.08
CA ILE A 71 -1.72 -0.13 -1.92
C ILE A 71 -2.71 0.86 -1.31
N ARG A 72 -3.84 0.37 -0.78
CA ARG A 72 -4.82 1.19 -0.07
C ARG A 72 -4.17 1.95 1.08
N ASP A 73 -3.38 1.27 1.91
CA ASP A 73 -2.72 1.89 3.06
C ASP A 73 -1.75 3.00 2.62
N PHE A 74 -1.03 2.80 1.51
CA PHE A 74 -0.14 3.82 0.95
C PHE A 74 -0.92 5.04 0.40
N VAL A 75 -2.10 4.84 -0.20
CA VAL A 75 -2.97 5.95 -0.62
C VAL A 75 -3.55 6.68 0.60
N ILE A 76 -3.96 5.96 1.64
CA ILE A 76 -4.46 6.58 2.89
C ILE A 76 -3.37 7.44 3.54
N LEU A 77 -2.10 7.00 3.51
CA LEU A 77 -0.97 7.77 4.05
C LEU A 77 -0.96 9.20 3.50
N HIS A 78 -1.15 9.36 2.18
CA HIS A 78 -1.10 10.67 1.53
C HIS A 78 -2.14 11.67 2.05
N TYR A 79 -3.30 11.17 2.50
CA TYR A 79 -4.35 12.01 3.07
C TYR A 79 -4.16 12.23 4.57
N HIS A 80 -3.70 11.21 5.29
CA HIS A 80 -3.59 11.24 6.74
C HIS A 80 -2.35 11.99 7.24
N ALA A 81 -1.20 11.77 6.61
CA ALA A 81 0.05 12.44 6.94
C ALA A 81 0.07 13.84 6.34
N THR A 82 -0.51 14.81 7.03
CA THR A 82 -0.58 16.19 6.56
C THR A 82 -0.61 17.17 7.71
N ASP A 83 0.00 18.35 7.51
CA ASP A 83 -0.08 19.49 8.42
C ASP A 83 -1.24 20.43 8.09
N ARG A 84 -1.94 20.19 6.98
CA ARG A 84 -3.05 21.02 6.53
C ARG A 84 -4.23 20.93 7.51
N ARG A 85 -4.67 22.07 8.01
CA ARG A 85 -5.88 22.21 8.86
C ARG A 85 -6.83 23.29 8.33
N ASP A 86 -6.56 23.79 7.14
CA ASP A 86 -7.19 24.97 6.54
C ASP A 86 -8.64 24.73 6.11
N THR A 87 -9.03 23.51 5.76
CA THR A 87 -10.41 23.15 5.38
C THR A 87 -10.99 22.04 6.27
N PRO A 88 -12.33 21.92 6.37
CA PRO A 88 -12.96 20.77 7.03
C PRO A 88 -12.43 19.44 6.49
N PHE A 89 -12.32 19.32 5.16
CA PHE A 89 -11.78 18.13 4.50
C PHE A 89 -10.41 17.71 5.05
N TRP A 90 -9.44 18.62 5.12
CA TRP A 90 -8.09 18.27 5.60
C TRP A 90 -8.05 17.99 7.10
N ARG A 91 -8.92 18.64 7.88
CA ARG A 91 -9.06 18.31 9.32
C ARG A 91 -9.62 16.91 9.50
N ASP A 92 -10.60 16.51 8.70
CA ASP A 92 -11.20 15.19 8.75
C ASP A 92 -10.18 14.12 8.31
N CYS A 93 -9.45 14.33 7.20
CA CYS A 93 -8.41 13.39 6.75
C CYS A 93 -7.27 13.22 7.78
N ALA A 94 -6.86 14.30 8.45
CA ALA A 94 -5.83 14.23 9.48
C ALA A 94 -6.31 13.57 10.78
N ALA A 95 -7.61 13.64 11.09
CA ALA A 95 -8.20 13.10 12.31
C ALA A 95 -8.85 11.72 12.14
N MET A 96 -9.04 11.24 10.90
CA MET A 96 -9.71 9.96 10.65
C MET A 96 -8.94 8.78 11.23
N ASP A 97 -9.68 7.75 11.62
CA ASP A 97 -9.09 6.46 11.96
C ASP A 97 -8.45 5.82 10.72
N ILE A 98 -7.26 5.27 10.92
CA ILE A 98 -6.51 4.54 9.89
C ILE A 98 -6.38 3.07 10.24
N PRO A 99 -6.21 2.18 9.24
CA PRO A 99 -5.95 0.77 9.49
C PRO A 99 -4.73 0.54 10.37
N ASP A 100 -4.78 -0.48 11.24
CA ASP A 100 -3.67 -0.80 12.15
C ASP A 100 -2.38 -1.15 11.40
N THR A 101 -2.50 -1.73 10.22
CA THR A 101 -1.38 -2.02 9.30
C THR A 101 -0.64 -0.74 8.90
N LEU A 102 -1.36 0.32 8.55
CA LEU A 102 -0.77 1.62 8.23
C LEU A 102 -0.22 2.31 9.50
N ARG A 103 -1.00 2.30 10.59
CA ARG A 103 -0.62 2.90 11.87
C ARG A 103 0.72 2.35 12.35
N HIS A 104 0.89 1.03 12.27
CA HIS A 104 2.13 0.35 12.64
C HIS A 104 3.32 0.85 11.82
N ARG A 105 3.20 0.93 10.48
CA ARG A 105 4.26 1.43 9.59
C ARG A 105 4.64 2.88 9.91
N VAL A 106 3.65 3.74 10.08
CA VAL A 106 3.86 5.16 10.41
C VAL A 106 4.57 5.31 11.75
N GLU A 107 4.16 4.57 12.77
CA GLU A 107 4.76 4.69 14.09
C GLU A 107 6.19 4.12 14.13
N LEU A 108 6.43 3.01 13.42
CA LEU A 108 7.76 2.42 13.30
C LEU A 108 8.76 3.40 12.67
N PHE A 109 8.34 4.09 11.61
CA PHE A 109 9.13 5.12 10.95
C PHE A 109 9.32 6.35 11.85
N ARG A 110 8.25 6.85 12.47
CA ARG A 110 8.31 7.99 13.40
C ARG A 110 9.23 7.73 14.58
N GLN A 111 9.28 6.51 15.10
CA GLN A 111 10.10 6.20 16.27
C GLN A 111 11.56 5.96 15.92
N SER A 112 11.86 5.25 14.83
CA SER A 112 13.21 4.73 14.57
C SER A 112 13.73 4.90 13.14
N GLY A 113 12.98 5.58 12.28
CA GLY A 113 13.33 5.79 10.87
C GLY A 113 13.30 4.52 10.03
N ARG A 114 12.82 3.41 10.59
CA ARG A 114 12.80 2.11 9.92
C ARG A 114 11.59 1.98 9.01
N VAL A 115 11.84 1.42 7.84
CA VAL A 115 10.84 0.93 6.91
C VAL A 115 11.18 -0.52 6.57
N PHE A 116 10.17 -1.31 6.24
CA PHE A 116 10.36 -2.68 5.78
C PHE A 116 9.47 -2.95 4.58
N HIS A 117 9.99 -3.72 3.64
CA HIS A 117 9.26 -4.23 2.49
C HIS A 117 8.95 -5.72 2.69
N GLN A 118 7.67 -6.09 2.56
CA GLN A 118 7.27 -7.49 2.52
C GLN A 118 7.21 -7.99 1.08
N ALA A 119 7.39 -9.30 0.90
CA ALA A 119 7.33 -9.92 -0.42
C ALA A 119 6.01 -9.59 -1.13
N ASN A 120 6.10 -9.21 -2.41
CA ASN A 120 4.98 -8.82 -3.28
C ASN A 120 4.29 -7.49 -2.97
N GLU A 121 4.84 -6.65 -2.09
CA GLU A 121 4.38 -5.27 -1.93
C GLU A 121 4.80 -4.40 -3.11
N LEU A 122 3.88 -3.55 -3.59
CA LEU A 122 4.14 -2.64 -4.72
C LEU A 122 5.17 -1.54 -4.35
N PHE A 123 4.93 -0.86 -3.25
CA PHE A 123 5.78 0.26 -2.81
C PHE A 123 6.99 -0.22 -2.03
N ALA A 124 8.17 0.08 -2.56
CA ALA A 124 9.45 -0.24 -1.95
C ALA A 124 9.75 0.64 -0.72
N GLU A 125 10.78 0.28 0.03
CA GLU A 125 11.26 1.03 1.21
C GLU A 125 11.50 2.51 0.90
N ASN A 126 12.14 2.80 -0.24
CA ASN A 126 12.39 4.18 -0.67
C ASN A 126 11.11 5.00 -0.83
N SER A 127 10.04 4.42 -1.39
CA SER A 127 8.75 5.12 -1.57
C SER A 127 8.15 5.53 -0.21
N TRP A 128 8.20 4.63 0.78
CA TRP A 128 7.73 4.92 2.13
C TRP A 128 8.55 6.01 2.80
N VAL A 129 9.88 5.96 2.71
CA VAL A 129 10.76 6.99 3.28
C VAL A 129 10.47 8.36 2.65
N GLN A 130 10.43 8.43 1.32
CA GLN A 130 10.23 9.68 0.60
C GLN A 130 8.87 10.33 0.92
N VAL A 131 7.79 9.54 0.91
CA VAL A 131 6.45 10.06 1.20
C VAL A 131 6.35 10.46 2.67
N MET A 132 6.79 9.63 3.62
CA MET A 132 6.69 9.97 5.03
C MET A 132 7.52 11.21 5.41
N LEU A 133 8.76 11.31 4.94
CA LEU A 133 9.58 12.51 5.16
C LEU A 133 8.99 13.73 4.45
N GLY A 134 8.58 13.59 3.19
CA GLY A 134 7.99 14.66 2.40
C GLY A 134 6.68 15.19 2.98
N GLN A 135 5.97 14.37 3.76
CA GLN A 135 4.73 14.72 4.45
C GLN A 135 4.93 15.08 5.93
N GLY A 136 6.17 15.36 6.35
CA GLY A 136 6.47 15.92 7.67
C GLY A 136 6.57 14.90 8.81
N ILE A 137 6.60 13.60 8.51
CA ILE A 137 6.87 12.58 9.52
C ILE A 137 8.38 12.50 9.73
N THR A 138 8.88 13.15 10.77
CA THR A 138 10.30 13.11 11.13
C THR A 138 10.57 11.98 12.14
N PRO A 139 11.52 11.07 11.85
CA PRO A 139 11.99 10.09 12.82
C PRO A 139 12.59 10.73 14.07
N LYS A 140 12.28 10.18 15.25
CA LYS A 140 12.87 10.61 16.53
C LYS A 140 14.30 10.08 16.72
N GLN A 141 14.62 8.98 16.06
CA GLN A 141 15.90 8.29 16.15
C GLN A 141 16.26 7.73 14.76
N HIS A 142 17.55 7.53 14.55
CA HIS A 142 18.11 6.82 13.40
C HIS A 142 18.86 5.56 13.84
N HIS A 143 19.34 4.77 12.89
CA HIS A 143 20.11 3.57 13.21
C HIS A 143 21.48 3.95 13.81
N PRO A 144 21.88 3.45 14.99
CA PRO A 144 23.10 3.89 15.69
C PRO A 144 24.41 3.69 14.92
N VAL A 145 24.41 2.86 13.88
CA VAL A 145 25.57 2.71 12.98
C VAL A 145 25.98 4.04 12.33
N ALA A 146 25.03 4.96 12.13
CA ALA A 146 25.31 6.28 11.58
C ALA A 146 26.12 7.16 12.54
N ASP A 147 26.03 6.92 13.85
CA ASP A 147 26.80 7.66 14.87
C ASP A 147 28.29 7.30 14.87
N LEU A 148 28.69 6.28 14.10
CA LEU A 148 30.10 5.90 13.92
C LEU A 148 30.84 6.87 12.98
N MET A 149 30.11 7.64 12.16
CA MET A 149 30.68 8.62 11.24
C MET A 149 30.65 10.00 11.88
N GLY A 150 31.79 10.70 11.90
CA GLY A 150 31.85 12.09 12.37
C GLY A 150 31.38 13.08 11.30
N ASP A 151 31.12 14.33 11.70
CA ASP A 151 30.65 15.40 10.78
C ASP A 151 31.55 15.63 9.57
N ALA A 152 32.85 15.32 9.66
CA ALA A 152 33.80 15.47 8.55
C ALA A 152 33.71 14.33 7.51
N GLU A 153 33.06 13.22 7.85
CA GLU A 153 32.87 12.04 6.99
C GLU A 153 31.47 11.96 6.37
N LEU A 154 30.52 12.75 6.86
CA LEU A 154 29.15 12.90 6.34
C LEU A 154 29.09 13.89 5.17
#